data_AF-A0A3N5YI11-F1
#
_entry.id   AF-A0A3N5YI11-F1
#
_cell.length_a   1.000
_cell.length_b   1.000
_cell.length_c   1.000
_cell.angle_alpha   90.00
_cell.angle_beta   90.00
_cell.angle_gamma   90.00
#
_symmetry.space_group_name_H-M   'P 1'
#
loop_
_entity.id
_entity.type
_entity.pdbx_description
1 polymer ?
#
loop_
_entity_poly.entity_id
_entity_poly.type
_entity_poly.pdbx_seq_one_letter_code
_entity_poly.pdbx_strand_id
1 'polypeptide(L)'
;MHKPIKYAEKVLAGAANAAWAVLQLGYRMKRNPSFIPKWSDQPILKSWEKTKPTLGWPRQTDSLCPVCTRELRQDIVDGKKDV
;
A
#
# COMPACT_ATOMS: atom_id res chain seq x y z
N MET A 1 -21.23 -45.34 -1.65
CA MET A 1 -22.24 -44.28 -1.86
C MET A 1 -22.06 -43.23 -0.78
N HIS A 2 -21.76 -41.97 -1.12
CA HIS A 2 -21.61 -40.94 -0.10
C HIS A 2 -22.96 -40.64 0.56
N LYS A 3 -22.95 -40.39 1.87
CA LYS A 3 -24.17 -40.03 2.61
C LYS A 3 -24.80 -38.78 1.95
N PRO A 4 -26.14 -38.71 1.82
CA PRO A 4 -26.81 -37.59 1.14
C PRO A 4 -26.41 -36.22 1.72
N ILE A 5 -26.10 -36.16 3.01
CA ILE A 5 -25.60 -34.97 3.71
C ILE A 5 -24.31 -34.39 3.11
N LYS A 6 -23.44 -35.22 2.52
CA LYS A 6 -22.18 -34.77 1.91
C LYS A 6 -22.41 -33.98 0.61
N TYR A 7 -23.50 -34.24 -0.10
CA TYR A 7 -23.88 -33.43 -1.26
C TYR A 7 -24.44 -32.08 -0.82
N ALA A 8 -25.26 -32.06 0.23
CA ALA A 8 -25.77 -30.81 0.81
C ALA A 8 -24.63 -29.90 1.33
N GLU A 9 -23.66 -30.47 2.06
CA GLU A 9 -22.45 -29.75 2.50
C GLU A 9 -21.69 -29.15 1.30
N LYS A 10 -21.51 -29.92 0.22
CA LYS A 10 -20.76 -29.47 -0.97
C LYS A 10 -21.50 -28.36 -1.72
N VAL A 11 -22.82 -28.45 -1.83
CA VAL A 11 -23.65 -27.39 -2.44
C VAL A 11 -23.58 -26.12 -1.61
N LEU A 12 -23.69 -26.23 -0.28
CA LEU A 12 -23.61 -25.08 0.61
C LEU A 12 -22.24 -24.40 0.52
N ALA A 13 -21.15 -25.18 0.52
CA ALA A 13 -19.80 -24.64 0.36
C ALA A 13 -19.62 -23.97 -1.02
N GLY A 14 -20.17 -24.56 -2.09
CA GLY A 14 -20.16 -23.96 -3.42
C GLY A 14 -20.92 -22.63 -3.46
N ALA A 15 -22.12 -22.58 -2.86
CA ALA A 15 -22.93 -21.38 -2.79
C ALA A 15 -22.24 -20.26 -1.99
N ALA A 16 -21.61 -20.59 -0.86
CA ALA A 16 -20.86 -19.63 -0.06
C ALA A 16 -19.69 -19.00 -0.84
N ASN A 17 -18.93 -19.81 -1.58
CA ASN A 17 -17.84 -19.33 -2.43
C ASN A 17 -18.35 -18.42 -3.56
N ALA A 18 -19.44 -18.81 -4.22
CA ALA A 18 -20.05 -17.99 -5.27
C ALA A 18 -20.56 -16.65 -4.71
N ALA A 19 -21.23 -16.66 -3.57
CA ALA A 19 -21.69 -15.45 -2.89
C ALA A 19 -20.50 -14.53 -2.55
N TRP A 20 -19.40 -15.08 -2.04
CA TRP A 20 -18.20 -14.32 -1.74
C TRP A 20 -17.61 -13.65 -2.98
N ALA A 21 -17.51 -14.36 -4.11
CA ALA A 21 -17.00 -13.81 -5.36
C ALA A 21 -17.85 -12.64 -5.87
N VAL A 22 -19.18 -12.76 -5.80
CA VAL A 22 -20.11 -11.69 -6.19
C VAL A 22 -19.95 -10.46 -5.29
N LEU A 23 -19.89 -10.65 -3.96
CA LEU A 23 -19.65 -9.56 -3.03
C LEU A 23 -18.32 -8.86 -3.27
N GLN A 24 -17.25 -9.62 -3.50
CA GLN A 24 -15.92 -9.08 -3.78
C GLN A 24 -15.91 -8.25 -5.08
N LEU A 25 -16.66 -8.67 -6.10
CA LEU A 25 -16.83 -7.89 -7.33
C LEU A 25 -17.57 -6.57 -7.05
N GLY A 26 -18.64 -6.62 -6.24
CA GLY A 26 -19.37 -5.42 -5.78
C GLY A 26 -18.45 -4.42 -5.07
N TYR A 27 -17.63 -4.87 -4.13
CA TYR A 27 -16.66 -4.02 -3.42
C TYR A 27 -15.57 -3.44 -4.34
N ARG A 28 -15.17 -4.17 -5.38
CA ARG A 28 -14.18 -3.67 -6.36
C ARG A 28 -14.75 -2.57 -7.25
N MET A 29 -16.06 -2.62 -7.55
CA MET A 29 -16.76 -1.57 -8.31
C MET A 29 -17.03 -0.35 -7.44
N LYS A 30 -17.50 -0.54 -6.20
CA LYS A 30 -17.76 0.54 -5.24
C LYS A 30 -16.69 0.61 -4.16
N ARG A 31 -15.52 1.16 -4.51
CA ARG A 31 -14.38 1.30 -3.59
C ARG A 31 -14.60 2.48 -2.63
N ASN A 32 -14.70 2.21 -1.33
CA ASN A 32 -14.76 3.26 -0.30
C ASN A 32 -13.49 4.13 -0.29
N PRO A 33 -13.58 5.42 0.08
CA PRO A 33 -12.39 6.28 0.24
C PRO A 33 -11.48 5.75 1.36
N SER A 34 -10.19 6.08 1.28
CA SER A 34 -9.24 5.78 2.37
C SER A 34 -9.50 6.67 3.59
N PHE A 35 -9.08 6.22 4.76
CA PHE A 35 -9.15 7.04 5.96
C PHE A 35 -8.14 8.19 5.92
N ILE A 36 -8.46 9.26 6.64
CA ILE A 36 -7.60 10.44 6.82
C ILE A 36 -6.95 10.32 8.21
N PRO A 37 -5.62 10.12 8.31
CA PRO A 37 -4.94 10.07 9.59
C PRO A 37 -4.87 11.47 10.24
N LYS A 38 -4.78 11.55 11.57
CA LYS A 38 -4.72 12.84 12.30
C LYS A 38 -3.55 13.76 11.92
N TRP A 39 -2.50 13.21 11.32
CA TRP A 39 -1.29 13.93 10.93
C TRP A 39 -1.29 14.39 9.46
N SER A 40 -2.35 14.11 8.69
CA SER A 40 -2.44 14.53 7.28
C SER A 40 -3.80 15.15 7.00
N ASP A 41 -3.79 16.21 6.17
CA ASP A 41 -5.02 16.82 5.66
C ASP A 41 -5.65 16.00 4.52
N GLN A 42 -4.94 14.99 4.00
CA GLN A 42 -5.36 14.19 2.85
C GLN A 42 -5.50 12.70 3.19
N PRO A 43 -6.40 11.97 2.51
CA PRO A 43 -6.53 10.54 2.67
C PRO A 43 -5.31 9.81 2.13
N ILE A 44 -4.95 8.70 2.77
CA ILE A 44 -3.83 7.87 2.29
C ILE A 44 -4.19 7.28 0.92
N LEU A 45 -3.34 7.53 -0.08
CA LEU A 45 -3.51 6.95 -1.42
C LEU A 45 -3.41 5.42 -1.38
N LYS A 46 -4.34 4.76 -2.06
CA LYS A 46 -4.35 3.29 -2.19
C LYS A 46 -3.24 2.85 -3.14
N SER A 47 -2.89 1.56 -3.09
CA SER A 47 -1.74 1.03 -3.85
C SER A 47 -1.80 1.33 -5.35
N TRP A 48 -2.99 1.35 -5.96
CA TRP A 48 -3.20 1.66 -7.38
C TRP A 48 -3.32 3.16 -7.69
N GLU A 49 -3.53 4.00 -6.68
CA GLU A 49 -3.57 5.48 -6.81
C GLU A 49 -2.16 6.07 -6.72
N LYS A 50 -1.19 5.30 -6.24
CA LYS A 50 0.22 5.73 -6.16
C LYS A 50 0.79 5.86 -7.56
N THR A 51 1.13 7.07 -7.95
CA THR A 51 1.88 7.34 -9.19
C THR A 51 3.35 7.50 -8.89
N LYS A 52 4.20 7.12 -9.86
CA LYS A 52 5.60 7.56 -9.82
C LYS A 52 5.60 9.01 -10.27
N PRO A 53 6.12 9.96 -9.47
CA PRO A 53 6.28 11.31 -9.96
C PRO A 53 7.12 11.27 -11.23
N THR A 54 6.75 12.07 -12.23
CA THR A 54 7.48 12.23 -13.50
C THR A 54 8.77 12.99 -13.25
N LEU A 55 9.65 12.43 -12.41
CA LEU A 55 10.98 12.95 -12.19
C LEU A 55 11.76 12.64 -13.45
N GLY A 56 11.90 13.66 -14.30
CA GLY A 56 12.65 13.59 -15.56
C GLY A 56 14.05 13.01 -15.36
N TRP A 57 14.60 12.50 -16.46
CA TRP A 57 16.00 12.09 -16.55
C TRP A 57 16.78 13.25 -17.19
N PRO A 58 17.87 13.78 -16.61
CA PRO A 58 18.45 13.52 -15.29
C PRO A 58 17.64 14.18 -14.15
N ARG A 59 17.58 13.52 -12.99
CA ARG A 59 16.89 14.08 -11.82
C ARG A 59 17.75 15.17 -11.19
N GLN A 60 17.23 16.40 -11.10
CA GLN A 60 17.61 17.30 -10.03
C GLN A 60 16.82 16.83 -8.80
N THR A 61 17.41 15.92 -8.03
CA THR A 61 16.80 15.47 -6.78
C THR A 61 17.03 16.55 -5.73
N ASP A 62 15.99 16.99 -5.04
CA ASP A 62 16.13 17.84 -3.84
C ASP A 62 16.82 17.11 -2.68
N SER A 63 17.16 15.82 -2.86
CA SER A 63 18.02 15.11 -1.93
C SER A 63 19.43 15.65 -1.99
N LEU A 64 19.96 16.04 -0.84
CA LEU A 64 21.38 16.28 -0.63
C LEU A 64 22.22 15.11 -1.17
N CYS A 65 23.43 15.40 -1.65
CA CYS A 65 24.33 14.39 -2.17
C CYS A 65 24.54 13.25 -1.14
N PRO A 66 24.28 11.98 -1.48
CA PRO A 66 24.37 10.87 -0.52
C PRO A 66 25.75 10.74 0.12
N VAL A 67 26.81 11.03 -0.63
CA VAL A 67 28.20 11.02 -0.14
C VAL A 67 28.41 12.17 0.84
N CYS A 68 28.10 13.40 0.42
CA CYS A 68 28.29 14.58 1.26
C CYS A 68 27.47 14.51 2.56
N THR A 69 26.24 14.00 2.51
CA THR A 69 25.39 13.89 3.70
C THR A 69 25.91 12.82 4.67
N ARG A 70 26.57 11.77 4.18
CA ARG A 70 27.18 10.75 5.03
C ARG A 70 28.44 11.29 5.70
N GLU A 71 29.30 11.96 4.94
CA GLU A 71 30.53 12.57 5.44
C GLU A 71 30.23 13.68 6.46
N LEU A 72 29.29 14.59 6.15
CA LEU A 72 28.91 15.67 7.05
C LEU A 72 28.32 15.13 8.36
N ARG A 73 27.51 14.07 8.31
CA ARG A 73 27.01 13.42 9.52
C ARG A 73 28.14 12.85 10.38
N GLN A 74 29.15 12.24 9.76
CA GLN A 74 30.30 11.73 10.50
C GLN A 74 31.10 12.88 11.12
N ASP A 75 31.33 13.98 10.40
CA ASP A 75 32.03 15.16 10.92
C ASP A 75 31.32 15.77 12.14
N ILE A 76 29.98 15.82 12.12
CA ILE A 76 29.17 16.30 13.25
C ILE A 76 29.31 15.37 14.46
N VAL A 77 29.21 14.05 14.23
CA VAL A 77 29.37 13.04 15.29
C VAL A 77 30.79 13.05 15.89
N ASP A 78 31.80 13.30 15.07
CA ASP A 78 33.20 13.42 15.48
C ASP A 78 33.51 14.76 16.19
N GLY A 79 32.54 15.70 16.23
CA GLY A 79 32.73 17.04 16.80
C GLY A 79 33.61 17.98 15.97
N LYS A 80 33.83 17.67 14.68
CA LYS A 80 34.59 18.52 13.75
C LYS A 80 33.79 19.69 13.21
N LYS A 81 32.46 19.59 13.24
CA LYS A 81 31.50 20.59 12.76
C LYS A 81 30.27 20.60 13.67
N ASP A 82 29.63 21.77 13.79
CA ASP A 82 28.37 21.93 14.50
C ASP A 82 27.16 21.47 13.66
N VAL A 83 26.02 21.22 14.33
CA VAL A 83 24.74 20.77 13.75
C VAL A 83 23.99 21.92 13.08
#